data_AF-A0A1X6YBB0-F1
#
_entry.id   AF-A0A1X6YBB0-F1
#
_cell.length_a   1.000
_cell.length_b   1.000
_cell.length_c   1.000
_cell.angle_alpha   90.00
_cell.angle_beta   90.00
_cell.angle_gamma   90.00
#
_symmetry.space_group_name_H-M   'P 1'
#
loop_
_entity.id
_entity.type
_entity.pdbx_description
1 polymer ?
#
loop_
_entity_poly.entity_id
_entity_poly.type
_entity_poly.pdbx_seq_one_letter_code
_entity_poly.pdbx_strand_id
1 'polypeptide(L)'
;MSEPREVRIKRLKMRSMRRGIKEMDLILSAYADRNLNDMDAPALDSYDALLQENDQDLYQWVTGQVQPPDSFTGLIADIAQTFQK
;
A
#
# COMPACT_ATOMS: atom_id res chain seq x y z
N MET A 1 1.57 -0.65 24.36
CA MET A 1 1.67 -2.09 24.03
C MET A 1 1.78 -2.19 22.52
N SER A 2 2.81 -2.86 22.00
CA SER A 2 2.92 -3.10 20.56
C SER A 2 1.79 -4.04 20.13
N GLU A 3 1.06 -3.70 19.08
CA GLU A 3 0.05 -4.60 18.54
C GLU A 3 0.69 -5.87 17.95
N PRO A 4 0.04 -7.06 18.06
CA PRO A 4 0.53 -8.27 17.41
C PRO A 4 0.57 -8.09 15.88
N ARG A 5 1.60 -8.65 15.23
CA ARG A 5 1.82 -8.54 13.77
C ARG A 5 0.59 -8.95 12.95
N GLU A 6 -0.09 -10.03 13.35
CA GLU A 6 -1.29 -10.52 12.66
C GLU A 6 -2.45 -9.52 12.72
N VAL A 7 -2.64 -8.87 13.88
CA VAL A 7 -3.66 -7.83 14.07
C VAL A 7 -3.35 -6.63 13.18
N ARG A 8 -2.07 -6.24 13.12
CA ARG A 8 -1.58 -5.17 12.26
C ARG A 8 -1.83 -5.47 10.77
N ILE A 9 -1.43 -6.65 10.29
CA ILE A 9 -1.67 -7.07 8.90
C ILE A 9 -3.16 -7.04 8.57
N LYS A 10 -4.01 -7.57 9.45
CA LYS A 10 -5.46 -7.56 9.26
C LYS A 10 -6.00 -6.13 9.15
N ARG A 11 -5.53 -5.21 10.01
CA ARG A 11 -5.90 -3.78 9.94
C ARG A 11 -5.49 -3.19 8.59
N LEU A 12 -4.25 -3.42 8.17
CA LEU A 12 -3.71 -2.87 6.92
C LEU A 12 -4.48 -3.39 5.71
N LYS A 13 -4.74 -4.70 5.63
CA LYS A 13 -5.59 -5.29 4.57
C LYS A 13 -6.97 -4.65 4.51
N MET A 14 -7.63 -4.47 5.66
CA MET A 14 -8.94 -3.78 5.70
C MET A 14 -8.88 -2.33 5.21
N ARG A 15 -7.79 -1.62 5.49
CA ARG A 15 -7.57 -0.24 4.99
C ARG A 15 -7.27 -0.21 3.49
N SER A 16 -6.60 -1.22 2.96
CA SER A 16 -6.35 -1.38 1.53
C SER A 16 -7.63 -1.61 0.72
N MET A 17 -8.65 -2.22 1.35
CA MET A 17 -9.96 -2.50 0.72
C MET A 17 -10.98 -1.34 0.80
N ARG A 18 -10.66 -0.26 1.52
CA ARG A 18 -11.61 0.83 1.81
C ARG A 18 -11.07 2.16 1.28
N ARG A 19 -10.84 2.18 -0.03
CA ARG A 19 -10.33 3.36 -0.75
C ARG A 19 -11.49 4.13 -1.39
N GLY A 20 -11.28 5.42 -1.63
CA GLY A 20 -12.24 6.36 -2.21
C GLY A 20 -12.47 6.17 -3.71
N ILE A 21 -11.55 5.51 -4.43
CA ILE A 21 -11.74 5.14 -5.84
C ILE A 21 -11.52 3.63 -6.03
N LYS A 22 -12.28 3.05 -6.96
CA LYS A 22 -12.31 1.60 -7.20
C LYS A 22 -10.97 1.06 -7.69
N GLU A 23 -10.25 1.84 -8.49
CA GLU A 23 -8.94 1.50 -9.02
C GLU A 23 -7.93 1.27 -7.89
N MET A 24 -7.88 2.18 -6.91
CA MET A 24 -6.98 2.05 -5.76
C MET A 24 -7.38 0.92 -4.83
N ASP A 25 -8.68 0.67 -4.66
CA ASP A 25 -9.16 -0.49 -3.91
C ASP A 25 -8.64 -1.81 -4.53
N LEU A 26 -8.77 -1.97 -5.85
CA LEU A 26 -8.28 -3.16 -6.56
C LEU A 26 -6.75 -3.30 -6.47
N ILE A 27 -6.01 -2.22 -6.72
CA ILE A 27 -4.55 -2.20 -6.71
C ILE A 27 -4.01 -2.54 -5.31
N LEU A 28 -4.47 -1.83 -4.29
CA LEU A 28 -3.94 -1.99 -2.94
C LEU A 28 -4.41 -3.29 -2.29
N SER A 29 -5.63 -3.76 -2.57
CA SER A 29 -6.08 -5.06 -2.06
C SER A 29 -5.25 -6.21 -2.63
N ALA A 30 -4.98 -6.22 -3.94
CA ALA A 30 -4.14 -7.24 -4.56
C ALA A 30 -2.70 -7.21 -4.02
N TYR A 31 -2.14 -6.02 -3.85
CA TYR A 31 -0.82 -5.85 -3.26
C TYR A 31 -0.78 -6.31 -1.79
N ALA A 32 -1.80 -5.93 -1.02
CA ALA A 32 -1.92 -6.25 0.39
C ALA A 32 -1.98 -7.75 0.63
N ASP A 33 -2.75 -8.47 -0.19
CA ASP A 33 -2.88 -9.92 -0.06
C ASP A 33 -1.62 -10.69 -0.42
N ARG A 34 -0.86 -10.20 -1.42
CA ARG A 34 0.36 -10.85 -1.88
C ARG A 34 1.58 -10.56 -0.99
N ASN A 35 1.71 -9.35 -0.44
CA ASN A 35 2.98 -8.90 0.14
C ASN A 35 2.98 -8.69 1.67
N LEU A 36 1.86 -8.31 2.30
CA LEU A 36 1.87 -7.93 3.74
C LEU A 36 2.27 -9.07 4.67
N ASN A 37 2.03 -10.32 4.26
CA ASN A 37 2.39 -11.50 5.06
C ASN A 37 3.90 -11.73 5.12
N ASP A 38 4.67 -11.19 4.17
CA ASP A 38 6.13 -11.36 4.08
C ASP A 38 6.90 -10.09 4.50
N MET A 39 6.20 -8.97 4.69
CA MET A 39 6.79 -7.71 5.15
C MET A 39 7.25 -7.77 6.61
N ASP A 40 8.41 -7.17 6.88
CA ASP A 40 8.90 -6.93 8.23
C ASP A 40 8.23 -5.71 8.87
N ALA A 41 8.54 -5.44 10.15
CA ALA A 41 7.91 -4.34 10.87
C ALA A 41 8.15 -2.96 10.23
N PRO A 42 9.39 -2.60 9.80
CA PRO A 42 9.64 -1.35 9.07
C PRO A 42 8.85 -1.24 7.76
N ALA A 43 8.75 -2.31 6.97
CA ALA A 43 7.96 -2.29 5.73
C ALA A 43 6.46 -2.08 6.01
N LEU A 44 5.93 -2.70 7.07
CA LEU A 44 4.55 -2.47 7.51
C LEU A 44 4.34 -1.04 8.04
N ASP A 45 5.35 -0.37 8.60
CA ASP A 45 5.31 1.04 9.00
C ASP A 45 5.22 1.95 7.77
N SER A 46 6.09 1.73 6.79
CA SER A 46 6.07 2.47 5.52
C SER A 46 4.75 2.28 4.77
N TYR A 47 4.20 1.06 4.75
CA TYR A 47 2.92 0.79 4.12
C TYR A 47 1.76 1.46 4.86
N ASP A 48 1.76 1.47 6.20
CA ASP A 48 0.71 2.15 6.96
C ASP A 48 0.73 3.66 6.76
N ALA A 49 1.93 4.25 6.61
CA ALA A 49 2.11 5.66 6.25
C ALA A 49 1.58 5.94 4.83
N LEU A 50 1.92 5.09 3.85
CA LEU A 50 1.40 5.19 2.49
C LEU A 50 -0.14 5.18 2.46
N LEU A 51 -0.78 4.34 3.27
CA LEU A 51 -2.24 4.26 3.33
C LEU A 51 -2.92 5.52 3.90
N GLN A 52 -2.17 6.48 4.45
CA GLN A 52 -2.68 7.79 4.89
C GLN A 52 -2.78 8.80 3.74
N GLU A 53 -2.10 8.54 2.62
CA GLU A 53 -2.11 9.40 1.44
C GLU A 53 -3.44 9.33 0.69
N ASN A 54 -3.72 10.39 -0.09
CA ASN A 54 -4.94 10.50 -0.88
C ASN A 54 -4.94 9.48 -2.04
N ASP A 55 -6.10 8.92 -2.34
CA ASP A 55 -6.23 7.93 -3.42
C ASP A 55 -5.90 8.46 -4.81
N GLN A 56 -6.18 9.73 -5.07
CA GLN A 56 -5.85 10.37 -6.33
C GLN A 56 -4.33 10.46 -6.49
N ASP A 57 -3.61 10.87 -5.44
CA ASP A 57 -2.15 11.00 -5.46
C ASP A 57 -1.49 9.63 -5.59
N LEU A 58 -1.94 8.64 -4.81
CA LEU A 58 -1.47 7.27 -4.92
C LEU A 58 -1.68 6.71 -6.32
N TYR A 59 -2.84 6.96 -6.92
CA TYR A 59 -3.11 6.51 -8.29
C TYR A 59 -2.17 7.17 -9.30
N GLN A 60 -1.92 8.48 -9.17
CA GLN A 60 -0.96 9.19 -10.03
C GLN A 60 0.47 8.65 -9.88
N TRP A 61 0.89 8.27 -8.67
CA TRP A 61 2.21 7.69 -8.44
C TRP A 61 2.32 6.28 -9.02
N VAL A 62 1.33 5.41 -8.76
CA VAL A 62 1.32 4.03 -9.28
C VAL A 62 1.27 4.00 -10.81
N THR A 63 0.55 4.94 -11.43
CA THR A 63 0.47 5.07 -12.89
C THR A 63 1.65 5.82 -13.51
N GLY A 64 2.56 6.36 -12.69
CA GLY A 64 3.74 7.11 -13.16
C GLY A 64 3.42 8.50 -13.73
N GLN A 65 2.24 9.05 -13.47
CA GLN A 65 1.87 10.41 -13.87
C GLN A 65 2.62 11.47 -13.05
N VAL A 66 2.89 11.17 -11.78
CA VAL A 66 3.60 12.05 -10.84
C VAL A 66 4.66 11.23 -10.11
N GLN A 67 5.80 11.85 -9.81
CA GLN A 67 6.83 11.22 -9.01
C GLN A 67 6.39 11.13 -7.53
N PRO A 68 6.42 9.94 -6.91
CA PRO A 68 6.15 9.82 -5.48
C PRO A 68 7.25 10.49 -4.65
N PRO A 69 6.97 10.83 -3.38
CA PRO A 69 8.01 11.20 -2.43
C PRO A 69 9.08 10.10 -2.31
N ASP A 70 10.32 10.50 -2.01
CA ASP A 70 11.45 9.58 -1.88
C ASP A 70 11.16 8.43 -0.89
N SER A 71 10.47 8.74 0.21
CA SER A 71 10.06 7.78 1.24
C SER A 71 9.14 6.66 0.72
N PHE A 72 8.40 6.89 -0.37
CA PHE A 72 7.45 5.94 -0.94
C PHE A 72 7.87 5.39 -2.29
N THR A 73 8.98 5.86 -2.88
CA THR A 73 9.38 5.49 -4.24
C THR A 73 9.55 3.98 -4.42
N GLY A 74 10.24 3.32 -3.48
CA GLY A 74 10.41 1.86 -3.53
C GLY A 74 9.06 1.12 -3.42
N LEU A 75 8.22 1.53 -2.46
CA LEU A 75 6.94 0.88 -2.21
C LEU A 75 5.95 1.06 -3.39
N ILE A 76 5.92 2.25 -3.99
CA ILE A 76 5.12 2.52 -5.18
C ILE A 76 5.61 1.69 -6.38
N ALA A 77 6.92 1.55 -6.54
CA ALA A 77 7.46 0.70 -7.60
C ALA A 77 7.04 -0.77 -7.44
N ASP A 78 7.04 -1.29 -6.21
CA ASP A 78 6.60 -2.66 -5.91
C ASP A 78 5.08 -2.84 -6.15
N ILE A 79 4.28 -1.84 -5.77
CA ILE A 79 2.83 -1.82 -6.03
C ILE A 79 2.55 -1.81 -7.53
N ALA A 80 3.23 -0.93 -8.28
CA ALA A 80 3.08 -0.81 -9.72
C ALA A 80 3.46 -2.11 -10.45
N GLN A 81 4.55 -2.77 -10.04
CA GLN A 81 4.93 -4.08 -10.58
C GLN A 81 3.90 -5.18 -10.30
N THR A 82 3.24 -5.13 -9.13
CA THR A 82 2.19 -6.11 -8.79
C THR A 82 0.93 -5.91 -9.63
N PHE A 83 0.61 -4.67 -10.00
CA PHE A 83 -0.53 -4.33 -10.86
C PHE A 83 -0.31 -4.67 -12.34
N GLN A 84 0.93 -4.57 -12.83
CA GLN A 84 1.28 -4.85 -14.23
C GLN A 84 1.47 -6.34 -14.55
N LYS A 85 1.39 -7.22 -13.54
CA LYS A 85 1.51 -8.69 -13.66
C LYS A 85 0.15 -9.39 -13.50
#